data_AF-A0A949J2C1-F1
#
_entry.id   AF-A0A949J2C1-F1
#
_cell.length_a   1.000
_cell.length_b   1.000
_cell.length_c   1.000
_cell.angle_alpha   90.00
_cell.angle_beta   90.00
_cell.angle_gamma   90.00
#
_symmetry.space_group_name_H-M   'P 1'
#
loop_
_entity.id
_entity.type
_entity.pdbx_description
1 polymer ?
#
loop_
_entity_poly.entity_id
_entity_poly.type
_entity_poly.pdbx_seq_one_letter_code
_entity_poly.pdbx_strand_id
1 'polypeptide(L)'
;MPKSQVSVQVANGTTVTGLAGTITTKLQLLGWNTLPRLNGPAQTATVVYYHPGFLWAAQEIASEIPVPQTAVKPIGAVTPVSGAAGDDIVVLLGPDAAG
;
A
#
# COMPACT_ATOMS: atom_id res chain seq x y z
N MET A 1 4.30 17.04 -4.97
CA MET A 1 3.01 16.65 -5.59
C MET A 1 2.02 16.41 -4.46
N PRO A 2 0.76 16.85 -4.55
CA PRO A 2 -0.23 16.64 -3.48
C PRO A 2 -0.62 15.16 -3.34
N LYS A 3 -0.97 14.75 -2.11
CA LYS A 3 -1.42 13.37 -1.78
C LYS A 3 -2.60 12.90 -2.64
N SER A 4 -3.51 13.81 -2.98
CA SER A 4 -4.68 13.54 -3.81
C SER A 4 -4.38 13.26 -5.28
N GLN A 5 -3.13 13.41 -5.73
CA GLN A 5 -2.67 13.05 -7.06
C GLN A 5 -1.85 11.76 -7.08
N VAL A 6 -1.53 11.18 -5.92
CA VAL A 6 -0.85 9.87 -5.82
C VAL A 6 -1.89 8.78 -5.75
N SER A 7 -1.95 7.92 -6.76
CA SER A 7 -2.77 6.72 -6.74
C SER A 7 -2.22 5.70 -5.74
N VAL A 8 -3.06 5.27 -4.80
CA VAL A 8 -2.68 4.32 -3.74
C VAL A 8 -3.57 3.10 -3.78
N GLN A 9 -3.00 1.96 -4.17
CA GLN A 9 -3.68 0.68 -4.17
C GLN A 9 -3.37 -0.08 -2.89
N VAL A 10 -4.41 -0.49 -2.17
CA VAL A 10 -4.27 -1.33 -0.97
C VAL A 10 -4.72 -2.74 -1.31
N ALA A 11 -3.88 -3.72 -1.01
CA ALA A 11 -4.13 -5.14 -1.28
C ALA A 11 -3.99 -5.96 0.01
N ASN A 12 -4.96 -6.84 0.26
CA ASN A 12 -4.90 -7.75 1.40
C ASN A 12 -4.08 -8.99 1.07
N GLY A 13 -2.89 -9.12 1.65
CA GLY A 13 -2.07 -10.34 1.61
C GLY A 13 -2.25 -11.23 2.84
N THR A 14 -3.32 -11.03 3.61
CA THR A 14 -3.61 -11.78 4.85
C THR A 14 -4.94 -12.54 4.75
N THR A 15 -5.25 -13.34 5.77
CA THR A 15 -6.58 -13.94 5.97
C THR A 15 -7.53 -13.06 6.79
N VAL A 16 -7.09 -11.87 7.22
CA VAL A 16 -7.89 -10.95 8.04
C VAL A 16 -8.90 -10.23 7.16
N THR A 17 -10.17 -10.60 7.30
CA THR A 17 -11.28 -9.97 6.57
C THR A 17 -11.38 -8.48 6.93
N GLY A 18 -11.54 -7.63 5.92
CA GLY A 18 -11.76 -6.19 6.11
C GLY A 18 -10.49 -5.36 6.29
N LEU A 19 -9.31 -5.97 6.49
CA LEU A 19 -8.06 -5.26 6.76
C LEU A 19 -7.72 -4.20 5.69
N ALA A 20 -7.72 -4.61 4.41
CA ALA A 20 -7.48 -3.67 3.31
C ALA A 20 -8.53 -2.55 3.27
N GLY A 21 -9.79 -2.83 3.61
CA GLY A 21 -10.84 -1.81 3.69
C GLY A 21 -10.53 -0.76 4.77
N THR A 22 -10.18 -1.22 5.98
CA THR A 22 -9.79 -0.34 7.09
C THR A 22 -8.63 0.57 6.73
N ILE A 23 -7.57 0.01 6.14
CA ILE A 23 -6.39 0.77 5.74
C ILE A 23 -6.71 1.74 4.59
N THR A 24 -7.49 1.32 3.59
CA THR A 24 -7.97 2.21 2.52
C THR A 24 -8.72 3.40 3.10
N THR A 25 -9.69 3.18 3.98
CA THR A 25 -10.45 4.28 4.60
C THR A 25 -9.55 5.21 5.42
N LYS A 26 -8.57 4.67 6.16
CA LYS A 26 -7.59 5.50 6.88
C LYS A 26 -6.82 6.43 5.95
N LEU A 27 -6.28 5.90 4.85
CA LEU A 27 -5.51 6.69 3.89
C LEU A 27 -6.39 7.71 3.14
N GLN A 28 -7.65 7.38 2.84
CA GLN A 28 -8.62 8.33 2.30
C GLN A 28 -8.83 9.53 3.22
N LEU A 29 -9.01 9.29 4.52
CA LEU A 29 -9.20 10.35 5.52
C LEU A 29 -7.94 11.25 5.66
N LEU A 30 -6.77 10.74 5.28
CA LEU A 30 -5.50 11.48 5.26
C LEU A 30 -5.25 12.21 3.92
N GLY A 31 -6.18 12.12 2.97
CA GLY A 31 -6.17 12.85 1.71
C GLY A 31 -5.49 12.15 0.53
N TRP A 32 -5.16 10.86 0.66
CA TRP A 32 -4.62 10.06 -0.44
C TRP A 32 -5.68 9.69 -1.47
N ASN A 33 -5.31 9.66 -2.75
CA ASN A 33 -6.16 9.12 -3.81
C ASN A 33 -6.11 7.59 -3.81
N THR A 34 -6.86 6.97 -2.91
CA THR A 34 -6.90 5.50 -2.82
C THR A 34 -7.79 4.89 -3.89
N LEU A 35 -7.38 3.73 -4.39
CA LEU A 35 -8.13 2.94 -5.36
C LEU A 35 -9.00 1.85 -4.68
N PRO A 36 -9.94 1.21 -5.41
CA PRO A 36 -10.70 0.10 -4.89
C PRO A 36 -9.79 -1.01 -4.35
N ARG A 37 -10.00 -1.42 -3.10
CA ARG A 37 -9.19 -2.46 -2.44
C ARG A 37 -9.11 -3.75 -3.27
N LEU A 38 -7.96 -4.41 -3.23
CA LEU A 38 -7.71 -5.70 -3.87
C LEU A 38 -7.35 -6.77 -2.84
N ASN A 39 -7.32 -8.02 -3.30
CA ASN A 39 -6.59 -9.09 -2.63
C ASN A 39 -5.23 -9.26 -3.31
N GLY A 40 -4.22 -9.64 -2.55
CA GLY A 40 -2.87 -9.90 -3.04
C GLY A 40 -2.40 -11.30 -2.66
N PRO A 41 -1.19 -11.68 -3.09
CA PRO A 41 -0.56 -12.91 -2.63
C PRO A 41 -0.31 -12.84 -1.12
N ALA A 42 -0.29 -14.02 -0.48
CA ALA A 42 0.00 -14.11 0.94
C ALA A 42 1.34 -13.45 1.28
N GLN A 43 1.35 -12.61 2.32
CA GLN A 43 2.54 -11.95 2.83
C GLN A 43 2.80 -12.30 4.28
N THR A 44 4.08 -12.31 4.64
CA THR A 44 4.53 -12.47 6.03
C THR A 44 4.72 -11.14 6.75
N ALA A 45 4.92 -10.06 6.00
CA ALA A 45 5.01 -8.68 6.49
C ALA A 45 4.49 -7.71 5.44
N THR A 46 4.07 -6.53 5.86
CA THR A 46 3.56 -5.49 4.98
C THR A 46 4.70 -4.92 4.14
N VAL A 47 4.41 -4.65 2.88
CA VAL A 47 5.35 -4.02 1.94
C VAL A 47 4.66 -2.87 1.23
N VAL A 48 5.32 -1.72 1.18
CA VAL A 48 4.85 -0.54 0.44
C VAL A 48 5.70 -0.40 -0.81
N TYR A 49 5.13 -0.78 -1.96
CA TYR A 49 5.79 -0.66 -3.25
C TYR A 49 5.55 0.71 -3.86
N TYR A 50 6.56 1.25 -4.56
CA TYR A 50 6.46 2.56 -5.21
C TYR A 50 7.10 2.59 -6.60
N HIS A 51 6.53 3.37 -7.51
CA HIS A 51 7.17 3.71 -8.79
C HIS A 51 8.22 4.83 -8.64
N PRO A 52 9.21 4.93 -9.54
CA PRO A 52 10.19 6.01 -9.52
C PRO A 52 9.52 7.40 -9.42
N GLY A 53 10.00 8.23 -8.48
CA GLY A 53 9.42 9.55 -8.17
C GLY A 53 8.45 9.57 -6.99
N PHE A 54 8.02 8.41 -6.48
CA PHE A 54 7.02 8.30 -5.40
C PHE A 54 7.56 7.77 -4.07
N LEU A 55 8.90 7.69 -3.90
CA LEU A 55 9.51 7.26 -2.64
C LEU A 55 9.00 8.07 -1.44
N TRP A 56 8.88 9.40 -1.59
CA TRP A 56 8.38 10.28 -0.52
C TRP A 56 6.98 9.86 -0.05
N ALA A 57 6.08 9.50 -0.98
CA ALA A 57 4.72 9.10 -0.67
C ALA A 57 4.69 7.73 0.01
N ALA A 58 5.51 6.80 -0.46
CA ALA A 58 5.65 5.48 0.12
C ALA A 58 6.13 5.53 1.58
N GLN A 59 7.12 6.40 1.86
CA GLN A 59 7.64 6.62 3.21
C GLN A 59 6.61 7.25 4.14
N GLU A 60 5.84 8.22 3.64
CA GLU A 60 4.77 8.85 4.40
C GLU A 60 3.65 7.86 4.71
N ILE A 61 3.19 7.07 3.74
CA ILE A 61 2.21 6.01 3.94
C ILE A 61 2.73 4.97 4.96
N ALA A 62 4.00 4.55 4.84
CA ALA A 62 4.59 3.61 5.80
C ALA A 62 4.54 4.13 7.25
N SER A 63 4.74 5.43 7.46
CA SER A 63 4.59 6.09 8.76
C SER A 63 3.13 6.16 9.24
N GLU A 64 2.17 6.24 8.32
CA GLU A 64 0.74 6.29 8.64
C GLU A 64 0.16 4.91 8.98
N ILE A 65 0.70 3.82 8.42
CA ILE A 65 0.25 2.42 8.65
C ILE A 65 1.26 1.62 9.49
N PRO A 66 1.68 2.19 10.62
CA PRO A 66 2.94 1.99 11.36
C PRO A 66 3.81 0.78 10.98
N VAL A 67 4.38 0.78 9.77
CA VAL A 67 5.35 -0.23 9.31
C VAL A 67 6.75 0.37 9.25
N PRO A 68 7.82 -0.43 9.43
CA PRO A 68 9.18 0.10 9.37
C PRO A 68 9.47 0.67 7.97
N GLN A 69 10.29 1.72 7.89
CA GLN A 69 10.69 2.32 6.61
C GLN A 69 11.43 1.33 5.68
N THR A 70 11.99 0.25 6.23
CA THR A 70 12.57 -0.87 5.47
C THR A 70 11.53 -1.71 4.71
N ALA A 71 10.24 -1.53 5.01
CA ALA A 71 9.12 -2.11 4.25
C ALA A 71 8.85 -1.37 2.94
N VAL A 72 9.42 -0.18 2.74
CA VAL A 72 9.27 0.61 1.52
C VAL A 72 10.24 0.07 0.46
N LYS A 73 9.71 -0.34 -0.69
CA LYS A 73 10.51 -0.96 -1.77
C LYS A 73 10.13 -0.39 -3.13
N PRO A 74 11.10 -0.17 -4.04
CA PRO A 74 10.76 0.16 -5.40
C PRO A 74 9.99 -1.01 -6.04
N ILE A 75 9.01 -0.69 -6.87
CA ILE A 75 8.32 -1.71 -7.67
C ILE A 75 9.30 -2.27 -8.70
N GLY A 76 9.43 -3.60 -8.73
CA GLY A 76 10.27 -4.30 -9.68
C GLY A 76 9.57 -4.52 -11.02
N ALA A 77 10.22 -5.29 -11.91
CA ALA A 77 9.65 -5.68 -13.20
C ALA A 77 8.34 -6.51 -13.09
N VAL A 78 8.11 -7.11 -11.92
CA VAL A 78 6.88 -7.86 -11.62
C VAL A 78 6.17 -7.18 -10.46
N THR A 79 4.94 -6.72 -10.70
CA THR A 79 4.06 -6.20 -9.65
C THR A 79 3.47 -7.38 -8.87
N PRO A 80 3.58 -7.40 -7.53
CA PRO A 80 3.10 -8.53 -6.73
C PRO A 80 1.57 -8.62 -6.66
N VAL A 81 0.86 -7.53 -6.97
CA VAL A 81 -0.60 -7.46 -6.94
C VAL A 81 -1.13 -7.31 -8.38
N SER A 82 -1.91 -8.30 -8.82
CA SER A 82 -2.56 -8.25 -10.13
C SER A 82 -3.55 -7.08 -10.19
N GLY A 83 -3.52 -6.32 -11.30
CA GLY A 83 -4.37 -5.14 -11.48
C GLY A 83 -3.82 -3.84 -10.86
N ALA A 84 -2.67 -3.89 -10.17
CA ALA A 84 -2.10 -2.73 -9.49
C ALA A 84 -0.79 -2.20 -10.11
N ALA A 85 -0.40 -2.73 -11.28
CA ALA A 85 0.93 -2.49 -11.85
C ALA A 85 1.19 -1.03 -12.25
N GLY A 86 0.14 -0.29 -12.59
CA GLY A 86 0.21 1.10 -12.99
C GLY A 86 0.04 2.10 -11.85
N ASP A 87 -0.24 1.63 -10.63
CA ASP A 87 -0.56 2.52 -9.51
C ASP A 87 0.72 3.03 -8.85
N ASP A 88 0.77 4.33 -8.55
CA ASP A 88 1.98 5.00 -8.05
C ASP A 88 2.53 4.32 -6.79
N ILE A 89 1.62 3.90 -5.91
CA ILE A 89 1.90 3.16 -4.68
C ILE A 89 1.02 1.90 -4.60
N VAL A 90 1.63 0.77 -4.26
CA VAL A 90 0.92 -0.49 -3.94
C VAL A 90 1.28 -0.92 -2.53
N VAL A 91 0.31 -0.87 -1.61
CA VAL A 91 0.42 -1.35 -0.24
C VAL A 91 -0.06 -2.81 -0.20
N LEU A 92 0.85 -3.75 -0.06
CA LEU A 92 0.52 -5.16 0.13
C LEU A 92 0.64 -5.52 1.60
N LEU A 93 -0.52 -5.75 2.24
CA LEU A 93 -0.63 -5.91 3.68
C LEU A 93 -0.24 -7.31 4.13
N GLY A 94 0.60 -7.36 5.17
CA GLY A 94 0.89 -8.55 5.96
C GLY A 94 0.18 -8.52 7.32
N PRO A 95 0.33 -9.57 8.14
CA PRO A 95 -0.30 -9.68 9.46
C PRO A 95 0.10 -8.57 10.45
N ASP A 96 1.26 -7.95 10.24
CA ASP A 96 1.78 -6.82 11.00
C ASP A 96 0.93 -5.55 10.89
N ALA A 97 0.15 -5.38 9.81
CA ALA A 97 -0.76 -4.25 9.66
C ALA A 97 -2.11 -4.44 10.37
N ALA A 98 -2.38 -5.62 10.96
CA ALA A 98 -3.62 -5.94 11.64
C ALA A 98 -3.61 -5.62 13.15
N GLY A 99 -2.45 -5.23 13.70
CA GLY A 99 -2.21 -5.02 15.14
C GLY A 99 -2.10 -3.57 15.55
#